data_AF-A0AAD2E644-F1
#
_entry.id   AF-A0AAD2E644-F1
#
_cell.length_a   1.000
_cell.length_b   1.000
_cell.length_c   1.000
_cell.angle_alpha   90.00
_cell.angle_beta   90.00
_cell.angle_gamma   90.00
#
_symmetry.space_group_name_H-M   'P 1'
#
loop_
_entity.id
_entity.type
_entity.pdbx_description
1 polymer ?
#
loop_
_entity_poly.entity_id
_entity_poly.type
_entity_poly.pdbx_seq_one_letter_code
_entity_poly.pdbx_strand_id
1 'polypeptide(L)'
;MRPLDEKETTLVFDKLYKFMGNNLQKIVMENLSYEGPDPNPGHYCFRLQKNRVYYVSESLVKRATNIKREKLVSMGTQIGKFTKSDKFHLTIQGLNLLAANAKHKVWLKPTSEMSFLYGNSVLKGGVGRITENIQVNDGVVVYSMADVPLGFGVAAKSAQDCRKMDPNGIVVYQELNAKVWDVVISLIDQEREGWQIDHALLKNVLDIFVEIGMGQMEHYEKDFEAALLNDTAAYYSRKASNRILEDSCPDNMLKVTDLTLARENQTSFEEYLSTNQNASPGIDLTIIVLTGFWPSYKSFDLNLSAEMIPLPPVDEKKKVIEVVDKDKRYAIDTSIVRIMKSRKVLGYQQLVMECVEQLGHMFKPDVKAIKKRIEDLITRDYLERDRDNPNLFKYLA
;
A
#
# COMPACT_ATOMS: atom_id res chain seq x y z
N MET A 1 -26.92 -18.04 -2.92
CA MET A 1 -25.72 -17.83 -3.76
C MET A 1 -26.14 -17.37 -5.13
N ARG A 2 -25.31 -16.59 -5.81
CA ARG A 2 -25.59 -16.14 -7.19
C ARG A 2 -24.66 -16.84 -8.19
N PRO A 3 -25.07 -16.98 -9.46
CA PRO A 3 -24.13 -17.30 -10.53
C PRO A 3 -23.08 -16.19 -10.69
N LEU A 4 -21.94 -16.54 -11.29
CA LEU A 4 -20.90 -15.57 -11.64
C LEU A 4 -21.35 -14.80 -12.89
N ASP A 5 -20.97 -13.53 -12.97
CA ASP A 5 -21.17 -12.72 -14.16
C ASP A 5 -20.16 -13.10 -15.24
N GLU A 6 -20.38 -12.71 -16.50
CA GLU A 6 -19.46 -13.05 -17.61
C GLU A 6 -18.03 -12.56 -17.35
N LYS A 7 -17.87 -11.32 -16.88
CA LYS A 7 -16.56 -10.73 -16.53
C LYS A 7 -15.86 -11.52 -15.42
N GLU A 8 -16.60 -11.86 -14.36
CA GLU A 8 -16.07 -12.62 -13.22
C GLU A 8 -15.68 -14.04 -13.65
N THR A 9 -16.47 -14.62 -14.54
CA THR A 9 -16.26 -15.96 -15.09
C THR A 9 -14.96 -16.00 -15.88
N THR A 10 -14.70 -15.01 -16.75
CA THR A 10 -13.43 -14.88 -17.46
C THR A 10 -12.25 -14.75 -16.51
N LEU A 11 -12.34 -13.90 -15.48
CA LEU A 11 -11.25 -13.73 -14.51
C LEU A 11 -10.91 -15.01 -13.73
N VAL A 12 -11.94 -15.77 -13.33
CA VAL A 12 -11.76 -17.05 -12.65
C VAL A 12 -11.12 -18.07 -13.60
N PHE A 13 -11.65 -18.18 -14.82
CA PHE A 13 -11.16 -19.15 -15.80
C PHE A 13 -9.74 -18.83 -16.28
N ASP A 14 -9.40 -17.57 -16.53
CA ASP A 14 -8.05 -17.15 -16.88
C ASP A 14 -7.05 -17.55 -15.79
N LYS A 15 -7.41 -17.35 -14.52
CA LYS A 15 -6.54 -17.72 -13.40
C LYS A 15 -6.39 -19.23 -13.27
N LEU A 16 -7.47 -19.99 -13.43
CA LEU A 16 -7.44 -21.46 -13.39
C LEU A 16 -6.68 -22.06 -14.60
N TYR A 17 -6.82 -21.45 -15.77
CA TYR A 17 -6.16 -21.85 -17.00
C TYR A 17 -4.64 -21.77 -16.88
N LYS A 18 -4.10 -20.79 -16.13
CA LYS A 18 -2.66 -20.70 -15.83
C LYS A 18 -2.08 -21.95 -15.16
N PHE A 19 -2.88 -22.71 -14.41
CA PHE A 19 -2.43 -23.92 -13.70
C PHE A 19 -2.76 -25.22 -14.44
N MET A 20 -3.89 -25.26 -15.16
CA MET A 20 -4.42 -26.50 -15.76
C MET A 20 -4.34 -26.55 -17.28
N GLY A 21 -4.16 -25.40 -17.93
CA GLY A 21 -4.22 -25.28 -19.40
C GLY A 21 -5.51 -25.89 -19.95
N ASN A 22 -5.38 -26.71 -20.98
CA ASN A 22 -6.50 -27.33 -21.70
C ASN A 22 -7.33 -28.31 -20.84
N ASN A 23 -6.80 -28.78 -19.69
CA ASN A 23 -7.52 -29.69 -18.80
C ASN A 23 -8.68 -29.03 -18.03
N LEU A 24 -8.83 -27.70 -18.14
CA LEU A 24 -9.94 -26.95 -17.55
C LEU A 24 -11.31 -27.48 -18.01
N GLN A 25 -11.42 -27.92 -19.28
CA GLN A 25 -12.66 -28.47 -19.84
C GLN A 25 -13.13 -29.71 -19.08
N LYS A 26 -12.20 -30.52 -18.55
CA LYS A 26 -12.54 -31.73 -17.78
C LYS A 26 -13.27 -31.40 -16.48
N ILE A 27 -12.89 -30.29 -15.83
CA ILE A 27 -13.50 -29.86 -14.56
C ILE A 27 -14.89 -29.29 -14.77
N VAL A 28 -15.10 -28.58 -15.87
CA VAL A 28 -16.38 -27.90 -16.15
C VAL A 28 -17.38 -28.83 -16.83
N MET A 29 -16.93 -29.73 -17.69
CA MET A 29 -17.80 -30.49 -18.60
C MET A 29 -17.80 -32.00 -18.33
N GLU A 30 -16.69 -32.59 -17.87
CA GLU A 30 -16.56 -34.07 -17.77
C GLU A 30 -16.77 -34.60 -16.34
N ASN A 31 -16.54 -33.79 -15.30
CA ASN A 31 -16.77 -34.20 -13.93
C ASN A 31 -18.28 -34.29 -13.64
N LEU A 32 -18.76 -35.52 -13.63
CA LEU A 32 -20.11 -35.88 -13.23
C LEU A 32 -20.18 -35.99 -11.70
N SER A 33 -21.12 -35.27 -11.09
CA SER A 33 -21.41 -35.37 -9.66
C SER A 33 -22.49 -36.43 -9.43
N TYR A 34 -22.18 -37.42 -8.61
CA TYR A 34 -23.12 -38.45 -8.15
C TYR A 34 -23.77 -38.08 -6.81
N GLU A 35 -23.70 -36.81 -6.40
CA GLU A 35 -24.13 -36.35 -5.08
C GLU A 35 -25.62 -35.96 -5.04
N GLY A 36 -26.48 -36.94 -4.79
CA GLY A 36 -27.90 -36.69 -4.55
C GLY A 36 -28.77 -37.92 -4.75
N PRO A 37 -30.09 -37.77 -4.53
CA PRO A 37 -31.07 -38.83 -4.80
C PRO A 37 -31.45 -38.92 -6.29
N ASP A 38 -30.94 -38.02 -7.15
CA ASP A 38 -31.27 -37.96 -8.56
C ASP A 38 -30.58 -39.12 -9.31
N PRO A 39 -31.31 -39.85 -10.19
CA PRO A 39 -30.76 -40.99 -10.93
C PRO A 39 -29.77 -40.59 -12.03
N ASN A 40 -29.79 -39.33 -12.46
CA ASN A 40 -28.86 -38.81 -13.45
C ASN A 40 -27.75 -38.00 -12.77
N PRO A 41 -26.47 -38.22 -13.11
CA PRO A 41 -25.38 -37.45 -12.54
C PRO A 41 -25.49 -35.97 -12.96
N GLY A 42 -25.41 -35.07 -11.97
CA GLY A 42 -25.45 -33.63 -12.20
C GLY A 42 -24.09 -33.06 -12.58
N HIS A 43 -24.05 -31.86 -13.13
CA HIS A 43 -22.79 -31.16 -13.43
C HIS A 43 -22.31 -30.33 -12.23
N TYR A 44 -21.01 -30.06 -12.17
CA TYR A 44 -20.48 -29.06 -11.25
C TYR A 44 -20.61 -27.65 -11.84
N CYS A 45 -20.86 -26.67 -10.98
CA CYS A 45 -20.97 -25.28 -11.36
C CYS A 45 -20.25 -24.37 -10.36
N PHE A 46 -19.84 -23.20 -10.84
CA PHE A 46 -19.30 -22.14 -9.98
C PHE A 46 -20.42 -21.25 -9.45
N ARG A 47 -20.34 -20.92 -8.16
CA ARG A 47 -21.28 -20.02 -7.49
C ARG A 47 -20.54 -19.01 -6.62
N LEU A 48 -21.04 -17.79 -6.58
CA LEU A 48 -20.49 -16.72 -5.75
C LEU A 48 -21.35 -16.47 -4.52
N GLN A 49 -20.67 -16.33 -3.37
CA GLN A 49 -21.28 -15.87 -2.13
C GLN A 49 -20.28 -15.08 -1.28
N LYS A 50 -20.66 -13.88 -0.82
CA LYS A 50 -19.81 -12.99 0.02
C LYS A 50 -18.38 -12.86 -0.54
N ASN A 51 -18.26 -12.60 -1.86
CA ASN A 51 -17.02 -12.51 -2.64
C ASN A 51 -16.16 -13.78 -2.70
N ARG A 52 -16.69 -14.94 -2.30
CA ARG A 52 -16.01 -16.24 -2.38
C ARG A 52 -16.65 -17.07 -3.48
N VAL A 53 -15.81 -17.69 -4.30
CA VAL A 53 -16.21 -18.57 -5.39
C VAL A 53 -16.14 -20.02 -4.91
N TYR A 54 -17.25 -20.71 -5.05
CA TYR A 54 -17.41 -22.12 -4.67
C TYR A 54 -17.62 -22.97 -5.92
N TYR A 55 -16.97 -24.14 -5.94
CA TYR A 55 -17.17 -25.21 -6.91
C TYR A 55 -18.09 -26.26 -6.28
N VAL A 56 -19.29 -26.42 -6.84
CA VAL A 56 -20.37 -27.22 -6.21
C VAL A 56 -21.19 -27.94 -7.27
N SER A 57 -21.67 -29.15 -6.94
CA SER A 57 -22.68 -29.86 -7.73
C SER A 57 -23.97 -29.05 -7.86
N GLU A 58 -24.55 -29.05 -9.06
CA GLU A 58 -25.83 -28.39 -9.35
C GLU A 58 -26.97 -28.90 -8.44
N SER A 59 -26.97 -30.21 -8.12
CA SER A 59 -27.98 -30.81 -7.23
C SER A 59 -27.90 -30.24 -5.81
N LEU A 60 -26.70 -29.95 -5.31
CA LEU A 60 -26.51 -29.27 -4.03
C LEU A 60 -26.97 -27.81 -4.08
N VAL A 61 -26.71 -27.11 -5.20
CA VAL A 61 -27.18 -25.72 -5.39
C VAL A 61 -28.71 -25.66 -5.35
N LYS A 62 -29.40 -26.60 -6.02
CA LYS A 62 -30.87 -26.70 -5.98
C LYS A 62 -31.38 -26.86 -4.56
N ARG A 63 -30.81 -27.76 -3.76
CA ARG A 63 -31.19 -27.94 -2.34
C ARG A 63 -30.88 -26.71 -1.48
N ALA A 64 -29.78 -26.03 -1.75
CA ALA A 64 -29.36 -24.85 -0.99
C ALA A 64 -30.27 -23.63 -1.19
N THR A 65 -31.14 -23.63 -2.21
CA THR A 65 -32.19 -22.61 -2.34
C THR A 65 -33.15 -22.56 -1.15
N ASN A 66 -33.29 -23.67 -0.40
CA ASN A 66 -34.11 -23.74 0.81
C ASN A 66 -33.50 -22.98 2.00
N ILE A 67 -32.24 -22.56 1.91
CA ILE A 67 -31.53 -21.87 3.00
C ILE A 67 -31.39 -20.38 2.65
N LYS A 68 -31.80 -19.49 3.58
CA LYS A 68 -31.61 -18.05 3.42
C LYS A 68 -30.13 -17.70 3.23
N ARG A 69 -29.84 -16.77 2.30
CA ARG A 69 -28.47 -16.37 1.90
C ARG A 69 -27.58 -15.92 3.07
N GLU A 70 -28.17 -15.30 4.09
CA GLU A 70 -27.46 -14.82 5.28
C GLU A 70 -26.95 -15.97 6.16
N LYS A 71 -27.73 -17.05 6.27
CA LYS A 71 -27.44 -18.24 7.09
C LYS A 71 -26.53 -19.25 6.40
N LEU A 72 -26.41 -19.18 5.07
CA LEU A 72 -25.53 -20.06 4.32
C LEU A 72 -24.07 -19.59 4.52
N VAL A 73 -23.21 -20.44 5.08
CA VAL A 73 -21.80 -20.08 5.40
C VAL A 73 -20.84 -20.54 4.30
N SER A 74 -20.93 -21.80 3.89
CA SER A 74 -20.10 -22.40 2.84
C SER A 74 -20.87 -23.54 2.17
N MET A 75 -20.46 -23.92 0.96
CA MET A 75 -21.02 -25.06 0.26
C MET A 75 -20.01 -25.58 -0.77
N GLY A 76 -19.81 -26.90 -0.81
CA GLY A 76 -18.79 -27.52 -1.65
C GLY A 76 -17.37 -26.99 -1.38
N THR A 77 -16.55 -26.90 -2.42
CA THR A 77 -15.15 -26.52 -2.30
C THR A 77 -14.96 -25.06 -2.65
N GLN A 78 -14.41 -24.27 -1.72
CA GLN A 78 -14.05 -22.88 -2.01
C GLN A 78 -12.77 -22.86 -2.86
N ILE A 79 -12.86 -22.28 -4.06
CA ILE A 79 -11.72 -22.20 -4.98
C ILE A 79 -10.93 -20.92 -4.74
N GLY A 80 -11.63 -19.81 -4.49
CA GLY A 80 -10.98 -18.53 -4.30
C GLY A 80 -11.92 -17.44 -3.81
N LYS A 81 -11.39 -16.22 -3.75
CA LYS A 81 -12.13 -15.02 -3.41
C LYS A 81 -11.76 -13.86 -4.32
N PHE A 82 -12.71 -12.97 -4.58
CA PHE A 82 -12.42 -11.68 -5.20
C PHE A 82 -11.88 -10.71 -4.15
N THR A 83 -10.82 -9.98 -4.50
CA THR A 83 -10.27 -8.90 -3.70
C THR A 83 -11.09 -7.62 -3.88
N LYS A 84 -10.81 -6.57 -3.08
CA LYS A 84 -11.45 -5.25 -3.25
C LYS A 84 -11.09 -4.58 -4.58
N SER A 85 -10.02 -5.03 -5.23
CA SER A 85 -9.55 -4.55 -6.53
C SER A 85 -10.04 -5.42 -7.70
N ASP A 86 -11.12 -6.19 -7.49
CA ASP A 86 -11.73 -7.12 -8.45
C ASP A 86 -10.79 -8.18 -9.04
N LYS A 87 -9.65 -8.45 -8.39
CA LYS A 87 -8.76 -9.55 -8.79
C LYS A 87 -9.21 -10.85 -8.14
N PHE A 88 -9.20 -11.94 -8.89
CA PHE A 88 -9.48 -13.26 -8.36
C PHE A 88 -8.23 -13.86 -7.68
N HIS A 89 -8.33 -14.10 -6.38
CA HIS A 89 -7.29 -14.74 -5.57
C HIS A 89 -7.65 -16.21 -5.29
N LEU A 90 -6.77 -17.11 -5.72
CA LEU A 90 -6.93 -18.55 -5.50
C LEU A 90 -6.61 -18.89 -4.04
N THR A 91 -7.42 -19.75 -3.43
CA THR A 91 -7.22 -20.21 -2.05
C THR A 91 -6.76 -21.66 -2.01
N ILE A 92 -5.96 -22.01 -1.00
CA ILE A 92 -5.41 -23.36 -0.81
C ILE A 92 -6.48 -24.47 -0.77
N GLN A 93 -7.72 -24.14 -0.41
CA GLN A 93 -8.85 -25.08 -0.38
C GLN A 93 -9.17 -25.66 -1.77
N GLY A 94 -8.85 -24.92 -2.85
CA GLY A 94 -8.97 -25.42 -4.22
C GLY A 94 -7.85 -26.35 -4.66
N LEU A 95 -6.81 -26.55 -3.83
CA LEU A 95 -5.61 -27.31 -4.20
C LEU A 95 -5.92 -28.72 -4.69
N ASN A 96 -6.79 -29.44 -4.00
CA ASN A 96 -7.11 -30.83 -4.37
C ASN A 96 -7.71 -30.92 -5.78
N LEU A 97 -8.56 -29.97 -6.15
CA LEU A 97 -9.20 -29.93 -7.48
C LEU A 97 -8.19 -29.59 -8.58
N LEU A 98 -7.32 -28.61 -8.31
CA LEU A 98 -6.32 -28.15 -9.26
C LEU A 98 -5.16 -29.13 -9.39
N ALA A 99 -4.70 -29.73 -8.31
CA ALA A 99 -3.60 -30.69 -8.27
C ALA A 99 -3.86 -31.88 -9.19
N ALA A 100 -5.07 -32.44 -9.15
CA ALA A 100 -5.46 -33.57 -9.99
C ALA A 100 -5.29 -33.30 -11.50
N ASN A 101 -5.53 -32.05 -11.93
CA ASN A 101 -5.55 -31.65 -13.34
C ASN A 101 -4.41 -30.70 -13.74
N ALA A 102 -3.45 -30.47 -12.84
CA ALA A 102 -2.37 -29.50 -13.05
C ALA A 102 -1.46 -29.93 -14.20
N LYS A 103 -1.22 -28.99 -15.13
CA LYS A 103 -0.34 -29.18 -16.28
C LYS A 103 1.13 -29.19 -15.87
N HIS A 104 1.51 -28.27 -14.98
CA HIS A 104 2.89 -28.10 -14.53
C HIS A 104 3.01 -28.41 -13.04
N LYS A 105 3.93 -29.33 -12.70
CA LYS A 105 4.13 -29.83 -11.35
C LYS A 105 5.61 -29.71 -10.95
N VAL A 106 5.84 -29.40 -9.68
CA VAL A 106 7.19 -29.30 -9.10
C VAL A 106 7.22 -30.09 -7.81
N TRP A 107 8.18 -31.00 -7.66
CA TRP A 107 8.36 -31.82 -6.47
C TRP A 107 9.49 -31.27 -5.61
N LEU A 108 9.23 -31.10 -4.32
CA LEU A 108 10.20 -30.60 -3.34
C LEU A 108 10.82 -31.73 -2.55
N LYS A 109 12.12 -31.59 -2.28
CA LYS A 109 12.82 -32.43 -1.30
C LYS A 109 12.31 -32.14 0.11
N PRO A 110 12.34 -33.11 1.04
CA PRO A 110 11.91 -32.91 2.43
C PRO A 110 12.59 -31.73 3.13
N THR A 111 13.86 -31.43 2.78
CA THR A 111 14.62 -30.29 3.32
C THR A 111 13.98 -28.92 3.03
N SER A 112 13.24 -28.81 1.93
CA SER A 112 12.65 -27.55 1.46
C SER A 112 11.13 -27.54 1.55
N GLU A 113 10.51 -28.68 1.85
CA GLU A 113 9.08 -28.82 2.08
C GLU A 113 8.60 -27.94 3.25
N MET A 114 9.27 -28.04 4.41
CA MET A 114 8.94 -27.21 5.58
C MET A 114 9.11 -25.71 5.28
N SER A 115 10.16 -25.34 4.53
CA SER A 115 10.40 -23.95 4.14
C SER A 115 9.25 -23.39 3.29
N PHE A 116 8.76 -24.19 2.33
CA PHE A 116 7.63 -23.81 1.49
C PHE A 116 6.31 -23.72 2.28
N LEU A 117 6.08 -24.63 3.22
CA LEU A 117 4.92 -24.57 4.11
C LEU A 117 4.91 -23.33 5.00
N TYR A 118 6.09 -22.80 5.37
CA TYR A 118 6.23 -21.55 6.09
C TYR A 118 6.05 -20.29 5.23
N GLY A 119 5.86 -20.43 3.91
CA GLY A 119 5.63 -19.30 3.03
C GLY A 119 6.85 -18.83 2.25
N ASN A 120 7.96 -19.59 2.30
CA ASN A 120 9.17 -19.22 1.56
C ASN A 120 9.13 -19.72 0.12
N SER A 121 9.75 -18.95 -0.78
CA SER A 121 9.97 -19.36 -2.16
C SER A 121 10.86 -20.60 -2.26
N VAL A 122 10.67 -21.37 -3.34
CA VAL A 122 11.40 -22.60 -3.56
C VAL A 122 12.73 -22.29 -4.25
N LEU A 123 13.83 -22.66 -3.58
CA LEU A 123 15.18 -22.59 -4.13
C LEU A 123 15.51 -23.83 -4.98
N LYS A 124 16.42 -23.66 -5.93
CA LYS A 124 16.84 -24.74 -6.83
C LYS A 124 17.40 -25.96 -6.10
N GLY A 125 18.17 -25.77 -5.04
CA GLY A 125 18.70 -26.86 -4.21
C GLY A 125 17.60 -27.76 -3.61
N GLY A 126 16.43 -27.15 -3.37
CA GLY A 126 15.24 -27.80 -2.81
C GLY A 126 14.33 -28.50 -3.81
N VAL A 127 14.52 -28.28 -5.11
CA VAL A 127 13.72 -28.93 -6.16
C VAL A 127 14.24 -30.35 -6.39
N GLY A 128 13.34 -31.34 -6.25
CA GLY A 128 13.60 -32.74 -6.56
C GLY A 128 13.32 -33.06 -8.03
N ARG A 129 12.08 -32.81 -8.50
CA ARG A 129 11.65 -33.05 -9.89
C ARG A 129 10.85 -31.86 -10.39
N ILE A 130 10.93 -31.59 -11.70
CA ILE A 130 10.20 -30.50 -12.36
C ILE A 130 9.63 -31.02 -13.68
N THR A 131 8.37 -30.68 -13.98
CA THR A 131 7.77 -30.99 -15.28
C THR A 131 8.50 -30.25 -16.40
N GLU A 132 8.64 -30.87 -17.56
CA GLU A 132 9.25 -30.25 -18.74
C GLU A 132 8.32 -29.20 -19.36
N ASN A 133 8.87 -28.31 -20.20
CA ASN A 133 8.13 -27.25 -20.90
C ASN A 133 7.42 -26.21 -20.01
N ILE A 134 7.92 -25.98 -18.80
CA ILE A 134 7.50 -24.84 -17.98
C ILE A 134 8.14 -23.57 -18.54
N GLN A 135 7.32 -22.56 -18.82
CA GLN A 135 7.74 -21.22 -19.19
C GLN A 135 7.78 -20.31 -17.97
N VAL A 136 8.43 -19.15 -18.12
CA VAL A 136 8.44 -18.11 -17.08
C VAL A 136 6.99 -17.63 -16.86
N ASN A 137 6.62 -17.42 -15.60
CA ASN A 137 5.28 -16.99 -15.17
C ASN A 137 4.16 -18.03 -15.31
N ASP A 138 4.47 -19.28 -15.67
CA ASP A 138 3.47 -20.36 -15.64
C ASP A 138 3.06 -20.68 -14.19
N GLY A 139 1.78 -21.01 -14.01
CA GLY A 139 1.24 -21.48 -12.74
C GLY A 139 1.66 -22.93 -12.51
N VAL A 140 2.34 -23.18 -11.39
CA VAL A 140 2.82 -24.52 -11.01
C VAL A 140 2.17 -24.99 -9.71
N VAL A 141 1.87 -26.27 -9.64
CA VAL A 141 1.44 -26.91 -8.40
C VAL A 141 2.64 -27.61 -7.77
N VAL A 142 2.86 -27.33 -6.48
CA VAL A 142 3.99 -27.82 -5.71
C VAL A 142 3.57 -29.08 -4.95
N TYR A 143 4.40 -30.12 -5.04
CA TYR A 143 4.20 -31.43 -4.44
C TYR A 143 5.38 -31.79 -3.53
N SER A 144 5.13 -32.64 -2.55
CA SER A 144 6.19 -33.38 -1.85
C SER A 144 6.66 -34.56 -2.72
N MET A 145 7.83 -35.12 -2.42
CA MET A 145 8.33 -36.35 -3.09
C MET A 145 7.39 -37.55 -2.94
N ALA A 146 6.47 -37.51 -1.97
CA ALA A 146 5.42 -38.52 -1.77
C ALA A 146 4.14 -38.28 -2.60
N ASP A 147 4.19 -37.43 -3.64
CA ASP A 147 3.04 -37.05 -4.48
C ASP A 147 1.87 -36.38 -3.71
N VAL A 148 2.16 -35.81 -2.55
CA VAL A 148 1.20 -35.02 -1.77
C VAL A 148 1.23 -33.56 -2.24
N PRO A 149 0.10 -32.95 -2.64
CA PRO A 149 0.06 -31.56 -3.06
C PRO A 149 0.23 -30.63 -1.84
N LEU A 150 1.18 -29.71 -1.92
CA LEU A 150 1.54 -28.79 -0.84
C LEU A 150 0.95 -27.38 -1.06
N GLY A 151 0.93 -26.91 -2.31
CA GLY A 151 0.41 -25.58 -2.61
C GLY A 151 0.61 -25.11 -4.04
N PHE A 152 0.41 -23.82 -4.24
CA PHE A 152 0.54 -23.15 -5.53
C PHE A 152 1.80 -22.30 -5.59
N GLY A 153 2.35 -22.17 -6.78
CA GLY A 153 3.41 -21.23 -7.06
C GLY A 153 3.42 -20.78 -8.51
N VAL A 154 4.31 -19.84 -8.81
CA VAL A 154 4.56 -19.31 -10.14
C VAL A 154 6.00 -19.60 -10.51
N ALA A 155 6.23 -20.12 -11.71
CA ALA A 155 7.56 -20.43 -12.19
C ALA A 155 8.37 -19.13 -12.41
N ALA A 156 9.50 -19.02 -11.71
CA ALA A 156 10.41 -17.88 -11.85
C ALA A 156 11.24 -17.95 -13.13
N LYS A 157 11.56 -19.17 -13.58
CA LYS A 157 12.41 -19.43 -14.74
C LYS A 157 11.88 -20.62 -15.54
N SER A 158 12.32 -20.73 -16.79
CA SER A 158 11.97 -21.88 -17.64
C SER A 158 12.56 -23.18 -17.10
N ALA A 159 11.95 -24.32 -17.44
CA ALA A 159 12.46 -25.64 -17.01
C ALA A 159 13.92 -25.90 -17.44
N GLN A 160 14.35 -25.33 -18.57
CA GLN A 160 15.71 -25.47 -19.08
C GLN A 160 16.69 -24.60 -18.31
N ASP A 161 16.32 -23.36 -17.99
CA ASP A 161 17.16 -22.42 -17.24
C ASP A 161 17.29 -22.85 -15.78
N CYS A 162 16.24 -23.45 -15.22
CA CYS A 162 16.28 -24.06 -13.89
C CYS A 162 17.33 -25.16 -13.75
N ARG A 163 17.75 -25.82 -14.84
CA ARG A 163 18.80 -26.85 -14.80
C ARG A 163 20.21 -26.25 -14.73
N LYS A 164 20.40 -25.04 -15.23
CA LYS A 164 21.70 -24.34 -15.32
C LYS A 164 21.95 -23.37 -14.16
N MET A 165 20.94 -23.14 -13.34
CA MET A 165 20.95 -22.14 -12.27
C MET A 165 21.66 -22.63 -11.01
N ASP A 166 22.25 -21.69 -10.27
CA ASP A 166 22.84 -21.94 -8.96
C ASP A 166 21.84 -22.53 -7.95
N PRO A 167 22.30 -23.35 -6.98
CA PRO A 167 21.44 -23.96 -5.97
C PRO A 167 20.62 -22.96 -5.13
N ASN A 168 21.11 -21.73 -4.99
CA ASN A 168 20.44 -20.66 -4.23
C ASN A 168 19.48 -19.83 -5.09
N GLY A 169 19.39 -20.08 -6.40
CA GLY A 169 18.44 -19.36 -7.25
C GLY A 169 17.00 -19.79 -6.99
N ILE A 170 16.07 -18.83 -7.07
CA ILE A 170 14.63 -19.08 -6.90
C ILE A 170 14.06 -19.70 -8.17
N VAL A 171 13.35 -20.83 -8.01
CA VAL A 171 12.71 -21.57 -9.10
C VAL A 171 11.20 -21.36 -9.12
N VAL A 172 10.57 -21.33 -7.95
CA VAL A 172 9.12 -21.13 -7.81
C VAL A 172 8.87 -20.06 -6.77
N TYR A 173 8.15 -19.01 -7.18
CA TYR A 173 7.59 -18.02 -6.27
C TYR A 173 6.32 -18.57 -5.64
N GLN A 174 6.16 -18.41 -4.34
CA GLN A 174 4.86 -18.64 -3.72
C GLN A 174 3.94 -17.46 -4.05
N GLU A 175 2.66 -17.72 -4.35
CA GLU A 175 1.64 -16.66 -4.60
C GLU A 175 1.26 -15.86 -3.33
N LEU A 176 2.25 -15.56 -2.47
CA LEU A 176 2.13 -14.64 -1.33
C LEU A 176 2.27 -13.18 -1.74
N ASN A 177 2.79 -12.91 -2.95
CA ASN A 177 3.10 -11.54 -3.38
C ASN A 177 1.91 -10.59 -3.25
N ALA A 178 0.67 -10.99 -3.58
CA ALA A 178 -0.50 -10.10 -3.45
C ALA A 178 -0.72 -9.57 -2.02
N LYS A 179 -0.44 -10.37 -1.00
CA LYS A 179 -0.61 -9.93 0.40
C LYS A 179 0.54 -9.06 0.87
N VAL A 180 1.76 -9.35 0.40
CA VAL A 180 2.93 -8.50 0.69
C VAL A 180 2.74 -7.13 0.03
N TRP A 181 2.24 -7.09 -1.21
CA TRP A 181 1.87 -5.86 -1.91
C TRP A 181 0.88 -5.00 -1.14
N ASP A 182 -0.25 -5.60 -0.73
CA ASP A 182 -1.27 -4.90 0.04
C ASP A 182 -0.72 -4.36 1.37
N VAL A 183 0.17 -5.11 2.03
CA VAL A 183 0.80 -4.70 3.29
C VAL A 183 1.79 -3.57 3.07
N VAL A 184 2.67 -3.65 2.07
CA VAL A 184 3.65 -2.60 1.74
C VAL A 184 2.96 -1.30 1.35
N ILE A 185 1.94 -1.36 0.50
CA ILE A 185 1.14 -0.19 0.11
C ILE A 185 0.44 0.39 1.35
N SER A 186 -0.12 -0.44 2.23
CA SER A 186 -0.75 0.04 3.46
C SER A 186 0.24 0.71 4.43
N LEU A 187 1.49 0.25 4.48
CA LEU A 187 2.54 0.89 5.28
C LEU A 187 2.93 2.25 4.66
N ILE A 188 3.03 2.33 3.34
CA ILE A 188 3.31 3.58 2.63
C ILE A 188 2.18 4.60 2.84
N ASP A 189 0.91 4.16 2.80
CA ASP A 189 -0.23 5.04 3.07
C ASP A 189 -0.28 5.51 4.53
N GLN A 190 0.11 4.65 5.48
CA GLN A 190 0.30 5.04 6.88
C GLN A 190 1.42 6.09 7.02
N GLU A 191 2.56 5.92 6.33
CA GLU A 191 3.62 6.93 6.31
C GLU A 191 3.11 8.28 5.73
N ARG A 192 2.31 8.25 4.65
CA ARG A 192 1.71 9.45 4.03
C ARG A 192 0.71 10.19 4.91
N GLU A 193 0.14 9.50 5.89
CA GLU A 193 -0.73 10.07 6.92
C GLU A 193 0.05 10.56 8.16
N GLY A 194 1.38 10.40 8.17
CA GLY A 194 2.26 10.83 9.25
C GLY A 194 2.39 9.82 10.38
N TRP A 195 2.01 8.56 10.15
CA TRP A 195 2.28 7.46 11.08
C TRP A 195 3.75 7.03 10.96
N GLN A 196 4.32 6.60 12.09
CA GLN A 196 5.70 6.13 12.13
C GLN A 196 5.74 4.67 11.66
N ILE A 197 6.50 4.41 10.59
CA ILE A 197 6.68 3.07 10.03
C ILE A 197 8.09 2.54 10.30
N ASP A 198 8.23 1.21 10.29
CA ASP A 198 9.54 0.57 10.30
C ASP A 198 10.15 0.60 8.90
N HIS A 199 10.96 1.63 8.66
CA HIS A 199 11.66 1.81 7.38
C HIS A 199 12.66 0.68 7.09
N ALA A 200 13.17 -0.02 8.11
CA ALA A 200 14.07 -1.17 7.89
C ALA A 200 13.29 -2.36 7.34
N LEU A 201 12.08 -2.60 7.84
CA LEU A 201 11.20 -3.64 7.30
C LEU A 201 10.79 -3.36 5.86
N LEU A 202 10.40 -2.12 5.55
CA LEU A 202 10.06 -1.70 4.18
C LEU A 202 11.25 -1.89 3.24
N LYS A 203 12.44 -1.46 3.67
CA LYS A 203 13.68 -1.62 2.91
C LYS A 203 14.03 -3.09 2.67
N ASN A 204 13.95 -3.94 3.68
CA ASN A 204 14.21 -5.38 3.53
C ASN A 204 13.26 -6.03 2.53
N VAL A 205 11.99 -5.62 2.50
CA VAL A 205 11.02 -6.12 1.52
C VAL A 205 11.35 -5.64 0.11
N LEU A 206 11.78 -4.39 -0.05
CA LEU A 206 12.23 -3.85 -1.34
C LEU A 206 13.53 -4.48 -1.84
N ASP A 207 14.47 -4.74 -0.93
CA ASP A 207 15.75 -5.39 -1.23
C ASP A 207 15.54 -6.80 -1.79
N ILE A 208 14.54 -7.54 -1.30
CA ILE A 208 14.14 -8.84 -1.87
C ILE A 208 13.74 -8.70 -3.35
N PHE A 209 13.05 -7.62 -3.76
CA PHE A 209 12.66 -7.41 -5.15
C PHE A 209 13.84 -7.04 -6.06
N VAL A 210 14.80 -6.28 -5.54
CA VAL A 210 16.05 -5.94 -6.26
C VAL A 210 16.93 -7.20 -6.41
N GLU A 211 16.98 -8.05 -5.38
CA GLU A 211 17.69 -9.34 -5.43
C GLU A 211 17.02 -10.33 -6.40
N ILE A 212 15.68 -10.33 -6.48
CA ILE A 212 14.92 -11.12 -7.46
C ILE A 212 15.31 -10.75 -8.91
N GLY A 213 15.60 -9.47 -9.18
CA GLY A 213 16.09 -8.99 -10.47
C GLY A 213 17.56 -9.32 -10.76
N MET A 214 18.24 -10.11 -9.92
CA MET A 214 19.71 -10.30 -9.98
C MET A 214 20.46 -8.96 -9.98
N GLY A 215 19.93 -7.94 -9.28
CA GLY A 215 20.46 -6.58 -9.23
C GLY A 215 20.03 -5.67 -10.39
N GLN A 216 19.20 -6.14 -11.33
CA GLN A 216 18.63 -5.32 -12.39
C GLN A 216 17.27 -4.72 -11.97
N MET A 217 17.03 -3.45 -12.29
CA MET A 217 15.82 -2.72 -11.90
C MET A 217 14.55 -3.14 -12.67
N GLU A 218 14.66 -3.95 -13.73
CA GLU A 218 13.52 -4.22 -14.64
C GLU A 218 12.28 -4.82 -13.95
N HIS A 219 12.46 -5.68 -12.94
CA HIS A 219 11.35 -6.28 -12.20
C HIS A 219 10.76 -5.33 -11.16
N TYR A 220 11.58 -4.42 -10.60
CA TYR A 220 11.09 -3.34 -9.75
C TYR A 220 10.24 -2.36 -10.57
N GLU A 221 10.71 -1.91 -11.72
CA GLU A 221 9.98 -0.95 -12.56
C GLU A 221 8.64 -1.52 -13.09
N LYS A 222 8.64 -2.78 -13.55
CA LYS A 222 7.43 -3.39 -14.11
C LYS A 222 6.42 -3.85 -13.08
N ASP A 223 6.87 -4.43 -11.96
CA ASP A 223 5.98 -5.07 -10.99
C ASP A 223 5.70 -4.20 -9.75
N PHE A 224 6.69 -3.40 -9.30
CA PHE A 224 6.56 -2.52 -8.12
C PHE A 224 6.14 -1.11 -8.51
N GLU A 225 6.92 -0.44 -9.37
CA GLU A 225 6.76 0.99 -9.65
C GLU A 225 5.42 1.29 -10.34
N ALA A 226 5.05 0.52 -11.37
CA ALA A 226 3.78 0.69 -12.05
C ALA A 226 2.56 0.54 -11.11
N ALA A 227 2.63 -0.42 -10.18
CA ALA A 227 1.58 -0.65 -9.19
C ALA A 227 1.54 0.46 -8.13
N LEU A 228 2.72 0.89 -7.63
CA LEU A 228 2.85 1.98 -6.68
C LEU A 228 2.34 3.29 -7.28
N LEU A 229 2.73 3.64 -8.50
CA LEU A 229 2.31 4.87 -9.17
C LEU A 229 0.80 4.92 -9.36
N ASN A 230 0.18 3.83 -9.81
CA ASN A 230 -1.26 3.74 -9.99
C ASN A 230 -2.02 3.87 -8.66
N ASP A 231 -1.54 3.21 -7.60
CA ASP A 231 -2.15 3.30 -6.27
C ASP A 231 -1.97 4.68 -5.64
N THR A 232 -0.79 5.28 -5.80
CA THR A 232 -0.46 6.65 -5.34
C THR A 232 -1.32 7.70 -6.04
N ALA A 233 -1.53 7.55 -7.36
CA ALA A 233 -2.42 8.42 -8.12
C ALA A 233 -3.86 8.31 -7.61
N ALA A 234 -4.35 7.10 -7.34
CA ALA A 234 -5.67 6.87 -6.78
C ALA A 234 -5.80 7.47 -5.35
N TYR A 235 -4.77 7.31 -4.51
CA TYR A 235 -4.72 7.87 -3.15
C TYR A 235 -4.84 9.41 -3.19
N TYR A 236 -3.99 10.09 -3.97
CA TYR A 236 -4.01 11.55 -4.04
C TYR A 236 -5.26 12.10 -4.72
N SER A 237 -5.82 11.39 -5.72
CA SER A 237 -7.09 11.79 -6.34
C SER A 237 -8.25 11.77 -5.33
N ARG A 238 -8.31 10.74 -4.47
CA ARG A 238 -9.28 10.67 -3.36
C ARG A 238 -9.02 11.72 -2.29
N LYS A 239 -7.76 11.89 -1.87
CA LYS A 239 -7.36 12.86 -0.85
C LYS A 239 -7.62 14.29 -1.29
N ALA A 240 -7.39 14.62 -2.57
CA ALA A 240 -7.73 15.91 -3.15
C ALA A 240 -9.26 16.13 -3.12
N SER A 241 -10.04 15.13 -3.54
CA SER A 241 -11.52 15.21 -3.51
C SER A 241 -12.07 15.43 -2.10
N ASN A 242 -11.50 14.75 -1.09
CA ASN A 242 -11.88 14.93 0.31
C ASN A 242 -11.43 16.29 0.87
N ARG A 243 -10.19 16.73 0.57
CA ARG A 243 -9.69 18.05 0.98
C ARG A 243 -10.48 19.22 0.38
N ILE A 244 -10.97 19.07 -0.85
CA ILE A 244 -11.86 20.07 -1.48
C ILE A 244 -13.17 20.24 -0.69
N LEU A 245 -13.65 19.19 -0.03
CA LEU A 245 -14.87 19.22 0.78
C LEU A 245 -14.63 19.70 2.23
N GLU A 246 -13.41 19.51 2.75
CA GLU A 246 -13.08 19.77 4.16
C GLU A 246 -12.45 21.15 4.42
N ASP A 247 -11.78 21.78 3.44
CA ASP A 247 -11.11 23.08 3.65
C ASP A 247 -11.98 24.30 3.32
N SER A 248 -12.07 25.25 4.26
CA SER A 248 -12.70 26.55 4.05
C SER A 248 -11.93 27.38 3.00
N CYS A 249 -12.67 28.12 2.17
CA CYS A 249 -12.22 28.77 0.93
C CYS A 249 -11.02 29.76 0.94
N PRO A 250 -10.47 30.31 2.05
CA PRO A 250 -9.39 31.31 1.93
C PRO A 250 -8.04 30.78 1.42
N ASP A 251 -7.59 29.62 1.89
CA ASP A 251 -6.23 29.10 1.59
C ASP A 251 -6.08 28.58 0.15
N ASN A 252 -7.18 28.08 -0.44
CA ASN A 252 -7.18 27.63 -1.83
C ASN A 252 -7.19 28.81 -2.81
N MET A 253 -7.83 29.93 -2.47
CA MET A 253 -7.76 31.14 -3.31
C MET A 253 -6.34 31.68 -3.39
N LEU A 254 -5.60 31.73 -2.28
CA LEU A 254 -4.20 32.19 -2.26
C LEU A 254 -3.28 31.35 -3.16
N LYS A 255 -3.43 30.02 -3.15
CA LYS A 255 -2.63 29.13 -4.01
C LYS A 255 -3.02 29.24 -5.49
N VAL A 256 -4.31 29.42 -5.78
CA VAL A 256 -4.77 29.65 -7.16
C VAL A 256 -4.27 30.99 -7.66
N THR A 257 -4.26 32.03 -6.83
CA THR A 257 -3.71 33.35 -7.20
C THR A 257 -2.20 33.30 -7.43
N ASP A 258 -1.44 32.57 -6.61
CA ASP A 258 0.00 32.40 -6.78
C ASP A 258 0.33 31.61 -8.06
N LEU A 259 -0.47 30.59 -8.38
CA LEU A 259 -0.35 29.83 -9.64
C LEU A 259 -0.66 30.68 -10.87
N THR A 260 -1.67 31.55 -10.81
CA THR A 260 -1.96 32.47 -11.92
C THR A 260 -0.88 33.54 -12.07
N LEU A 261 -0.37 34.09 -10.96
CA LEU A 261 0.70 35.09 -10.97
C LEU A 261 2.01 34.52 -11.52
N ALA A 262 2.35 33.28 -11.14
CA ALA A 262 3.52 32.58 -11.69
C ALA A 262 3.39 32.35 -13.20
N ARG A 263 2.18 32.00 -13.68
CA ARG A 263 1.92 31.85 -15.11
C ARG A 263 2.07 33.17 -15.87
N GLU A 264 1.52 34.27 -15.34
CA GLU A 264 1.64 35.61 -15.97
C GLU A 264 3.10 36.09 -16.03
N ASN A 265 3.88 35.87 -14.96
CA ASN A 265 5.31 36.18 -14.94
C ASN A 265 6.10 35.36 -15.95
N GLN A 266 5.77 34.07 -16.10
CA GLN A 266 6.40 33.19 -17.09
C GLN A 266 6.08 33.64 -18.52
N THR A 267 4.82 33.97 -18.81
CA THR A 267 4.41 34.49 -20.13
C THR A 267 5.11 35.81 -20.45
N SER A 268 5.24 36.71 -19.47
CA SER A 268 5.94 37.98 -19.63
C SER A 268 7.44 37.79 -19.89
N PHE A 269 8.05 36.78 -19.25
CA PHE A 269 9.44 36.41 -19.47
C PHE A 269 9.68 35.82 -20.87
N GLU A 270 8.77 34.98 -21.36
CA GLU A 270 8.81 34.42 -22.72
C GLU A 270 8.66 35.53 -23.78
N GLU A 271 7.77 36.50 -23.55
CA GLU A 271 7.57 37.65 -24.44
C GLU A 271 8.81 38.56 -24.48
N TYR A 272 9.45 38.79 -23.33
CA TYR A 272 10.73 39.50 -23.23
C TYR A 272 11.86 38.78 -24.00
N LEU A 273 11.99 37.45 -23.84
CA LEU A 273 12.98 36.65 -24.58
C LEU A 273 12.75 36.70 -26.10
N SER A 274 11.49 36.74 -26.54
CA SER A 274 11.15 36.86 -27.96
C SER A 274 11.60 38.19 -28.58
N THR A 275 11.67 39.26 -27.76
CA THR A 275 12.04 40.61 -28.18
C THR A 275 13.55 40.84 -28.15
N ASN A 276 14.27 40.15 -27.25
CA ASN A 276 15.71 40.33 -27.03
C ASN A 276 16.52 39.08 -27.41
N GLN A 277 16.72 38.82 -28.70
CA GLN A 277 17.48 37.66 -29.23
C GLN A 277 18.98 37.60 -28.82
N ASN A 278 19.56 38.70 -28.34
CA ASN A 278 20.95 38.73 -27.85
C ASN A 278 21.08 38.32 -26.37
N ALA A 279 19.96 38.23 -25.64
CA ALA A 279 19.94 37.61 -24.33
C ALA A 279 19.98 36.10 -24.56
N SER A 280 21.19 35.52 -24.61
CA SER A 280 21.37 34.08 -24.51
C SER A 280 21.32 33.73 -23.02
N PRO A 281 20.19 33.26 -22.47
CA PRO A 281 20.16 32.84 -21.09
C PRO A 281 20.91 31.51 -21.06
N GLY A 282 22.17 31.54 -20.62
CA GLY A 282 22.92 30.33 -20.37
C GLY A 282 22.21 29.51 -19.31
N ILE A 283 21.74 28.33 -19.73
CA ILE A 283 21.12 27.22 -18.96
C ILE A 283 19.59 27.33 -18.83
N ASP A 284 18.92 26.44 -19.55
CA ASP A 284 17.53 26.07 -19.36
C ASP A 284 17.46 25.07 -18.18
N LEU A 285 17.03 25.52 -17.00
CA LEU A 285 16.85 24.67 -15.83
C LEU A 285 15.52 23.91 -15.95
N THR A 286 15.55 22.74 -16.58
CA THR A 286 14.44 21.80 -16.51
C THR A 286 14.34 21.24 -15.09
N ILE A 287 13.34 21.65 -14.31
CA ILE A 287 13.06 21.08 -12.99
C ILE A 287 12.44 19.70 -13.20
N ILE A 288 13.24 18.64 -13.06
CA ILE A 288 12.73 17.28 -12.88
C ILE A 288 12.50 17.10 -11.38
N VAL A 289 11.26 16.88 -10.96
CA VAL A 289 10.92 16.53 -9.58
C VAL A 289 11.44 15.10 -9.33
N LEU A 290 12.68 15.00 -8.84
CA LEU A 290 13.30 13.72 -8.48
C LEU A 290 12.98 13.39 -7.02
N THR A 291 12.14 12.37 -6.82
CA THR A 291 12.00 11.71 -5.52
C THR A 291 13.22 10.82 -5.26
N GLY A 292 14.27 11.37 -4.62
CA GLY A 292 15.12 10.57 -3.74
C GLY A 292 16.58 10.29 -4.11
N PHE A 293 17.18 10.90 -5.14
CA PHE A 293 18.65 10.78 -5.34
C PHE A 293 19.27 12.05 -5.94
N TRP A 294 20.37 12.52 -5.34
CA TRP A 294 21.17 13.66 -5.84
C TRP A 294 22.36 13.14 -6.65
N PRO A 295 22.54 13.51 -7.92
CA PRO A 295 23.80 13.28 -8.61
C PRO A 295 24.84 14.30 -8.12
N SER A 296 26.00 13.83 -7.69
CA SER A 296 27.15 14.69 -7.35
C SER A 296 27.76 15.26 -8.64
N TYR A 297 27.17 16.32 -9.19
CA TYR A 297 27.80 17.07 -10.28
C TYR A 297 29.05 17.79 -9.78
N LYS A 298 30.10 17.86 -10.60
CA LYS A 298 31.25 18.71 -10.32
C LYS A 298 30.80 20.17 -10.35
N SER A 299 31.20 20.94 -9.34
CA SER A 299 30.97 22.39 -9.31
C SER A 299 31.60 23.06 -10.52
N PHE A 300 30.84 23.88 -11.23
CA PHE A 300 31.33 24.79 -12.26
C PHE A 300 30.94 26.21 -11.85
N ASP A 301 31.82 27.18 -12.09
CA ASP A 301 31.54 28.58 -11.77
C ASP A 301 30.50 29.15 -12.75
N LEU A 302 29.34 29.54 -12.21
CA LEU A 302 28.28 30.23 -12.96
C LEU A 302 28.65 31.69 -13.15
N ASN A 303 28.67 32.14 -14.41
CA ASN A 303 28.82 33.55 -14.74
C ASN A 303 27.44 34.23 -14.67
N LEU A 304 27.07 34.70 -13.48
CA LEU A 304 25.78 35.36 -13.24
C LEU A 304 25.82 36.81 -13.76
N SER A 305 24.78 37.23 -14.47
CA SER A 305 24.64 38.61 -14.97
C SER A 305 24.58 39.61 -13.80
N ALA A 306 25.20 40.78 -13.98
CA ALA A 306 25.28 41.86 -12.99
C ALA A 306 23.90 42.43 -12.55
N GLU A 307 22.82 42.05 -13.23
CA GLU A 307 21.43 42.47 -12.93
C GLU A 307 20.66 41.50 -12.02
N MET A 308 21.28 40.42 -11.54
CA MET A 308 20.68 39.63 -10.46
C MET A 308 20.60 40.48 -9.18
N ILE A 309 19.39 40.95 -8.89
CA ILE A 309 18.99 41.64 -7.67
C ILE A 309 19.57 40.86 -6.48
N PRO A 310 20.30 41.50 -5.54
CA PRO A 310 20.78 40.81 -4.36
C PRO A 310 19.59 40.21 -3.60
N LEU A 311 19.66 38.91 -3.31
CA LEU A 311 18.67 38.18 -2.54
C LEU A 311 18.27 38.98 -1.29
N PRO A 312 16.97 39.07 -0.95
CA PRO A 312 16.58 39.63 0.33
C PRO A 312 17.27 38.84 1.45
N PRO A 313 17.76 39.52 2.50
CA PRO A 313 18.59 38.90 3.53
C PRO A 313 17.87 37.73 4.21
N VAL A 314 18.67 36.76 4.66
CA VAL A 314 18.32 35.48 5.34
C VAL A 314 17.29 35.61 6.49
N ASP A 315 16.95 36.84 6.91
CA ASP A 315 16.00 37.17 7.95
C ASP A 315 14.54 36.81 7.62
N GLU A 316 14.12 36.75 6.36
CA GLU A 316 12.70 36.45 6.03
C GLU A 316 12.29 35.01 6.36
N LYS A 317 13.18 34.02 6.17
CA LYS A 317 12.91 32.63 6.59
C LYS A 317 12.79 32.48 8.10
N LYS A 318 13.55 33.27 8.87
CA LYS A 318 13.40 33.32 10.34
C LYS A 318 12.08 33.94 10.75
N LYS A 319 11.64 35.03 10.09
CA LYS A 319 10.35 35.66 10.37
C LYS A 319 9.17 34.70 10.17
N VAL A 320 9.16 33.91 9.10
CA VAL A 320 8.07 32.95 8.84
C VAL A 320 8.02 31.84 9.90
N ILE A 321 9.18 31.29 10.29
CA ILE A 321 9.25 30.26 11.35
C ILE A 321 8.84 30.85 12.71
N GLU A 322 9.26 32.08 13.02
CA GLU A 322 8.85 32.77 14.24
C GLU A 322 7.34 33.03 14.32
N VAL A 323 6.69 33.35 13.19
CA VAL A 323 5.24 33.55 13.12
C VAL A 323 4.51 32.23 13.42
N VAL A 324 4.93 31.13 12.79
CA VAL A 324 4.32 29.80 13.02
C VAL A 324 4.50 29.34 14.47
N ASP A 325 5.68 29.57 15.06
CA ASP A 325 5.92 29.23 16.47
C ASP A 325 5.17 30.17 17.43
N LYS A 326 4.83 31.39 17.00
CA LYS A 326 3.95 32.29 17.75
C LYS A 326 2.51 31.78 17.77
N ASP A 327 1.99 31.31 16.64
CA ASP A 327 0.63 30.79 16.54
C ASP A 327 0.44 29.49 17.34
N LYS A 328 1.43 28.59 17.30
CA LYS A 328 1.44 27.39 18.15
C LYS A 328 1.39 27.73 19.65
N ARG A 329 2.09 28.79 20.07
CA ARG A 329 2.07 29.25 21.48
C ARG A 329 0.68 29.73 21.88
N TYR A 330 0.02 30.53 21.03
CA TYR A 330 -1.33 31.02 21.33
C TYR A 330 -2.39 29.91 21.33
N ALA A 331 -2.27 28.92 20.45
CA ALA A 331 -3.15 27.76 20.42
C ALA A 331 -3.05 26.93 21.73
N ILE A 332 -1.83 26.74 22.24
CA ILE A 332 -1.60 26.04 23.52
C ILE A 332 -2.20 26.83 24.69
N ASP A 333 -1.96 28.14 24.76
CA ASP A 333 -2.54 28.99 25.82
C ASP A 333 -4.06 28.92 25.84
N THR A 334 -4.67 29.05 24.66
CA THR A 334 -6.13 29.06 24.51
C THR A 334 -6.72 27.72 24.95
N SER A 335 -6.07 26.60 24.60
CA SER A 335 -6.51 25.27 24.99
C SER A 335 -6.41 25.05 26.51
N ILE A 336 -5.28 25.44 27.12
CA ILE A 336 -5.10 25.34 28.58
C ILE A 336 -6.16 26.17 29.31
N VAL A 337 -6.36 27.43 28.90
CA VAL A 337 -7.36 28.32 29.51
C VAL A 337 -8.77 27.77 29.33
N ARG A 338 -9.11 27.22 28.16
CA ARG A 338 -10.42 26.62 27.90
C ARG A 338 -10.69 25.42 28.82
N ILE A 339 -9.71 24.54 28.99
CA ILE A 339 -9.80 23.37 29.88
C ILE A 339 -9.95 23.82 31.34
N MET A 340 -9.06 24.71 31.79
CA MET A 340 -9.03 25.18 33.18
C MET A 340 -10.24 26.03 33.56
N LYS A 341 -10.80 26.80 32.62
CA LYS A 341 -12.04 27.56 32.83
C LYS A 341 -13.25 26.63 33.05
N SER A 342 -13.28 25.49 32.37
CA SER A 342 -14.35 24.48 32.50
C SER A 342 -14.21 23.66 33.80
N ARG A 343 -13.00 23.16 34.08
CA ARG A 343 -12.74 22.25 35.21
C ARG A 343 -12.50 22.94 36.54
N LYS A 344 -12.10 24.22 36.53
CA LYS A 344 -11.72 25.08 37.68
C LYS A 344 -10.52 24.60 38.50
N VAL A 345 -10.38 23.29 38.72
CA VAL A 345 -9.25 22.64 39.39
C VAL A 345 -8.87 21.38 38.61
N LEU A 346 -7.60 21.22 38.25
CA LEU A 346 -7.14 20.04 37.49
C LEU A 346 -5.69 19.68 37.82
N GLY A 347 -5.37 18.38 37.80
CA GLY A 347 -4.01 17.90 38.02
C GLY A 347 -3.14 18.01 36.77
N TYR A 348 -1.81 18.16 36.94
CA TYR A 348 -0.84 18.32 35.84
C TYR A 348 -0.98 17.25 34.75
N GLN A 349 -1.02 15.96 35.13
CA GLN A 349 -1.06 14.84 34.18
C GLN A 349 -2.35 14.84 33.35
N GLN A 350 -3.48 15.18 33.98
CA GLN A 350 -4.78 15.27 33.30
C GLN A 350 -4.84 16.49 32.38
N LEU A 351 -4.32 17.64 32.82
CA LEU A 351 -4.26 18.86 32.02
C LEU A 351 -3.41 18.68 30.76
N VAL A 352 -2.26 18.02 30.87
CA VAL A 352 -1.40 17.73 29.70
C VAL A 352 -2.10 16.79 28.73
N MET A 353 -2.75 15.73 29.24
CA MET A 353 -3.46 14.76 28.41
C MET A 353 -4.62 15.40 27.63
N GLU A 354 -5.49 16.16 28.32
CA GLU A 354 -6.62 16.86 27.68
C GLU A 354 -6.13 17.92 26.68
N CYS A 355 -5.01 18.59 26.97
CA CYS A 355 -4.43 19.59 26.05
C CYS A 355 -3.87 18.95 24.77
N VAL A 356 -3.20 17.80 24.89
CA VAL A 356 -2.71 17.03 23.72
C VAL A 356 -3.86 16.48 22.90
N GLU A 357 -4.93 16.00 23.54
CA GLU A 357 -6.12 15.52 22.84
C GLU A 357 -6.83 16.63 22.07
N GLN A 358 -7.03 17.81 22.69
CA GLN A 358 -7.65 18.95 22.02
C GLN A 358 -6.82 19.50 20.86
N LEU A 359 -5.49 19.57 21.01
CA LEU A 359 -4.61 20.10 19.96
C LEU A 359 -4.25 19.06 18.89
N GLY A 360 -4.53 17.78 19.13
CA GLY A 360 -4.14 16.67 18.25
C GLY A 360 -4.66 16.77 16.81
N HIS A 361 -5.75 17.51 16.59
CA HIS A 361 -6.28 17.77 15.25
C HIS A 361 -5.52 18.87 14.48
N MET A 362 -4.78 19.75 15.17
CA MET A 362 -4.00 20.83 14.55
C MET A 362 -2.50 20.51 14.48
N PHE A 363 -1.90 20.07 15.58
CA PHE A 363 -0.49 19.69 15.66
C PHE A 363 -0.23 18.87 16.94
N LYS A 364 0.80 18.02 16.93
CA LYS A 364 1.25 17.27 18.11
C LYS A 364 2.11 18.19 19.01
N PRO A 365 1.63 18.69 20.15
CA PRO A 365 2.41 19.58 21.00
C PRO A 365 3.43 18.77 21.80
N ASP A 366 4.67 19.26 21.91
CA ASP A 366 5.64 18.70 22.84
C ASP A 366 5.21 18.99 24.29
N VAL A 367 5.29 17.98 25.16
CA VAL A 367 5.01 18.09 26.59
C VAL A 367 5.87 19.19 27.23
N LYS A 368 7.11 19.38 26.77
CA LYS A 368 7.98 20.48 27.25
C LYS A 368 7.42 21.85 26.90
N ALA A 369 6.83 22.01 25.73
CA ALA A 369 6.20 23.26 25.31
C ALA A 369 4.96 23.56 26.14
N ILE A 370 4.09 22.56 26.37
CA ILE A 370 2.91 22.70 27.25
C ILE A 370 3.34 23.11 28.66
N LYS A 371 4.34 22.44 29.23
CA LYS A 371 4.85 22.77 30.57
C LYS A 371 5.32 24.22 30.66
N LYS A 372 6.10 24.68 29.68
CA LYS A 372 6.56 26.07 29.62
C LYS A 372 5.38 27.06 29.57
N ARG A 373 4.32 26.74 28.81
CA ARG A 373 3.12 27.58 28.73
C ARG A 373 2.32 27.60 30.02
N ILE A 374 2.25 26.49 30.77
CA ILE A 374 1.60 26.46 32.09
C ILE A 374 2.32 27.41 33.06
N GLU A 375 3.65 27.41 33.11
CA GLU A 375 4.41 28.35 33.94
C GLU A 375 4.20 29.82 33.50
N ASP A 376 4.17 30.07 32.19
CA ASP A 376 3.87 31.39 31.63
C ASP A 376 2.44 31.87 31.98
N LEU A 377 1.47 30.95 32.14
CA LEU A 377 0.11 31.27 32.55
C LEU A 377 -0.02 31.48 34.07
N ILE A 378 0.81 30.81 34.87
CA ILE A 378 0.91 31.04 36.31
C ILE A 378 1.51 32.42 36.59
N THR A 379 2.60 32.78 35.89
CA THR A 379 3.22 34.11 36.00
C THR A 379 2.34 35.27 35.51
N ARG A 380 1.29 34.97 34.72
CA ARG A 380 0.28 35.94 34.28
C ARG A 380 -1.00 35.90 35.13
N ASP A 381 -0.97 35.24 36.29
CA ASP A 381 -2.07 35.11 37.25
C ASP A 381 -3.36 34.47 36.68
N TYR A 382 -3.28 33.69 35.60
CA TYR A 382 -4.42 32.90 35.10
C TYR A 382 -4.59 31.59 35.87
N LEU A 383 -3.51 31.05 36.42
CA LEU A 383 -3.44 29.77 37.13
C LEU A 383 -2.66 29.93 38.44
N GLU A 384 -3.13 29.31 39.51
CA GLU A 384 -2.39 29.18 40.77
C GLU A 384 -2.05 27.73 41.05
N ARG A 385 -0.88 27.47 41.63
CA ARG A 385 -0.60 26.15 42.23
C ARG A 385 -1.25 26.08 43.59
N ASP A 386 -1.85 24.93 43.88
CA ASP A 386 -2.40 24.69 45.21
C ASP A 386 -1.29 24.71 46.29
N ARG A 387 -1.61 25.23 47.47
CA ARG A 387 -0.65 25.39 48.59
C ARG A 387 -0.24 24.04 49.19
N ASP A 388 -1.14 23.06 49.15
CA ASP A 388 -0.91 21.74 49.75
C ASP A 388 -0.37 20.75 48.72
N ASN A 389 -0.70 20.93 47.43
CA ASN A 389 -0.32 20.02 46.34
C ASN A 389 0.21 20.75 45.09
N PRO A 390 1.53 20.73 44.82
CA PRO A 390 2.13 21.43 43.68
C PRO A 390 1.75 20.86 42.31
N ASN A 391 1.11 19.69 42.27
CA ASN A 391 0.60 19.04 41.05
C ASN A 391 -0.84 19.43 40.69
N LEU A 392 -1.49 20.25 41.52
CA LEU A 392 -2.86 20.68 41.35
C LEU A 392 -2.88 22.17 40.98
N PHE A 393 -3.55 22.50 39.88
CA PHE A 393 -3.70 23.87 39.42
C PHE A 393 -5.13 24.36 39.61
N LYS A 394 -5.29 25.61 40.02
CA LYS A 394 -6.56 26.33 40.17
C LYS A 394 -6.64 27.45 39.14
N TYR A 395 -7.80 27.63 38.53
CA TYR A 395 -8.04 28.74 37.61
C TYR A 395 -8.50 29.99 38.37
N LEU A 396 -7.84 31.12 38.15
CA LEU A 396 -8.06 32.36 38.91
C LEU A 396 -8.95 33.40 38.20
N ALA A 397 -9.24 33.22 36.90
CA ALA A 397 -9.96 34.20 36.07
C ALA A 397 -11.47 33.93 35.90
#